data_AF-A0A4Q0IU39-F1
#
_entry.id   AF-A0A4Q0IU39-F1
#
_cell.length_a   1.000
_cell.length_b   1.000
_cell.length_c   1.000
_cell.angle_alpha   90.00
_cell.angle_beta   90.00
_cell.angle_gamma   90.00
#
_symmetry.space_group_name_H-M   'P 1'
#
loop_
_entity.id
_entity.type
_entity.pdbx_description
1 polymer ?
#
loop_
_entity_poly.entity_id
_entity_poly.type
_entity_poly.pdbx_seq_one_letter_code
_entity_poly.pdbx_strand_id
1 'polypeptide(L)'
;MSDRVCALPVVKSKLRLYCLRLSDSILILGNGGVKKTRTYDEDGELRGFVVTLQNFDKLIKDGVKDGTITISENEIDTDKTFDI
;
A
#
# COMPACT_ATOMS: atom_id res chain seq x y z
N MET A 1 0.36 12.08 10.42
CA MET A 1 1.39 11.08 10.05
C MET A 1 1.11 10.72 8.61
N SER A 2 2.04 10.99 7.67
CA SER A 2 1.82 10.62 6.25
C SER A 2 2.10 9.13 6.08
N ASP A 3 1.15 8.39 5.52
CA ASP A 3 1.41 7.05 5.01
C ASP A 3 1.99 7.13 3.58
N ARG A 4 2.43 5.98 3.06
CA ARG A 4 2.96 5.83 1.70
C ARG A 4 1.92 5.29 0.70
N VAL A 5 0.63 5.35 1.04
CA VAL A 5 -0.44 4.80 0.21
C VAL A 5 -0.72 5.74 -0.97
N CYS A 6 -0.79 5.15 -2.17
CA CYS A 6 -1.05 5.84 -3.41
C CYS A 6 -2.16 5.15 -4.20
N ALA A 7 -2.90 5.93 -5.00
CA ALA A 7 -3.70 5.37 -6.08
C ALA A 7 -2.84 5.28 -7.35
N LEU A 8 -2.86 4.14 -8.03
CA LEU A 8 -2.22 4.01 -9.34
C LEU A 8 -3.00 4.82 -10.39
N PRO A 9 -2.30 5.50 -11.32
CA PRO A 9 -2.95 6.21 -12.40
C PRO A 9 -3.57 5.21 -13.38
N VAL A 10 -4.90 5.16 -13.42
CA VAL A 10 -5.67 4.34 -14.36
C VAL A 10 -6.38 5.25 -15.35
N VAL A 11 -6.05 5.12 -16.64
CA VAL A 11 -6.49 6.07 -17.69
C VAL A 11 -7.68 5.54 -18.51
N LYS A 12 -7.81 4.22 -18.66
CA LYS A 12 -8.75 3.60 -19.62
C LYS A 12 -9.92 2.85 -19.00
N SER A 13 -10.05 2.85 -17.67
CA SER A 13 -11.13 2.12 -16.99
C SER A 13 -11.61 2.86 -15.75
N LYS A 14 -12.70 2.35 -15.17
CA LYS A 14 -13.20 2.83 -13.87
C LYS A 14 -12.49 2.14 -12.70
N LEU A 15 -11.34 1.50 -12.90
CA LEU A 15 -10.63 0.87 -11.78
C LEU A 15 -9.93 1.93 -10.93
N ARG A 16 -9.91 1.69 -9.63
CA ARG A 16 -9.09 2.40 -8.67
C ARG A 16 -8.25 1.36 -7.93
N LEU A 17 -6.96 1.33 -8.25
CA LEU A 17 -5.99 0.40 -7.67
C LEU A 17 -5.12 1.17 -6.67
N TYR A 18 -4.78 0.54 -5.55
CA TYR A 18 -3.93 1.15 -4.53
C TYR A 18 -2.58 0.45 -4.42
N CYS A 19 -1.59 1.21 -4.00
CA CYS A 19 -0.21 0.79 -3.83
C CYS A 19 0.37 1.35 -2.55
N LEU A 20 1.42 0.71 -2.05
CA LEU A 20 2.43 1.38 -1.22
C LEU A 20 3.64 1.69 -2.09
N ARG A 21 4.02 2.96 -2.14
CA ARG A 21 5.24 3.38 -2.82
C ARG A 21 6.35 3.56 -1.79
N LEU A 22 7.23 2.56 -1.69
CA LEU A 22 8.34 2.61 -0.73
C LEU A 22 9.47 3.50 -1.25
N SER A 23 9.73 3.44 -2.55
CA SER A 23 10.70 4.28 -3.28
C SER A 23 10.25 4.48 -4.74
N ASP A 24 11.09 5.10 -5.57
CA ASP A 24 10.84 5.17 -7.02
C ASP A 24 11.02 3.81 -7.71
N SER A 25 11.77 2.90 -7.08
CA SER A 25 12.13 1.58 -7.61
C SER A 25 11.33 0.43 -7.00
N ILE A 26 10.64 0.65 -5.86
CA ILE A 26 9.87 -0.38 -5.15
C ILE A 26 8.44 0.07 -4.91
N LEU A 27 7.50 -0.72 -5.45
CA LEU A 27 6.07 -0.55 -5.28
C LEU A 27 5.45 -1.88 -4.84
N ILE A 28 4.66 -1.85 -3.77
CA ILE A 28 3.84 -3.00 -3.35
C ILE A 28 2.43 -2.78 -3.85
N LEU A 29 1.96 -3.70 -4.69
CA LEU A 29 0.60 -3.68 -5.20
C LEU A 29 -0.36 -4.16 -4.10
N GLY A 30 -1.28 -3.28 -3.71
CA GLY A 30 -2.46 -3.68 -2.98
C GLY A 30 -3.56 -4.11 -3.93
N ASN A 31 -4.76 -4.15 -3.38
CA ASN A 31 -5.96 -4.38 -4.18
C ASN A 31 -6.62 -3.05 -4.59
N GLY A 32 -7.76 -3.16 -5.23
CA GLY A 32 -8.59 -2.06 -5.64
C GLY A 32 -9.92 -2.58 -6.13
N GLY A 33 -10.67 -1.72 -6.80
CA GLY A 33 -11.97 -2.11 -7.30
C GLY A 33 -12.52 -1.14 -8.32
N VAL A 34 -13.74 -1.44 -8.76
CA VAL A 34 -14.47 -0.55 -9.66
C VAL A 34 -14.91 0.68 -8.88
N LYS A 35 -14.46 1.86 -9.31
CA LYS A 35 -14.85 3.16 -8.80
C LYS A 35 -16.34 3.39 -9.04
N LYS A 36 -17.13 3.28 -7.97
CA LYS A 36 -18.56 3.63 -7.93
C LYS A 36 -18.78 5.03 -7.34
N THR A 37 -17.87 5.48 -6.49
CA THR A 37 -17.96 6.71 -5.69
C THR A 37 -16.84 7.69 -6.02
N ARG A 38 -16.96 8.93 -5.51
CA ARG A 38 -15.96 9.96 -5.78
C ARG A 38 -14.70 9.72 -4.96
N THR A 39 -14.84 9.43 -3.68
CA THR A 39 -13.73 9.10 -2.77
C THR A 39 -13.80 7.62 -2.37
N TYR A 40 -12.68 7.08 -1.88
CA TYR A 40 -12.67 5.70 -1.40
C TYR A 40 -13.38 5.56 -0.06
N ASP A 41 -13.42 6.62 0.77
CA ASP A 41 -14.06 6.59 2.08
C ASP A 41 -15.55 6.30 2.03
N GLU A 42 -16.19 6.65 0.90
CA GLU A 42 -17.60 6.40 0.63
C GLU A 42 -17.90 4.94 0.23
N ASP A 43 -16.87 4.15 -0.07
CA ASP A 43 -16.99 2.74 -0.48
C ASP A 43 -16.26 1.85 0.53
N GLY A 44 -17.03 1.05 1.29
CA GLY A 44 -16.48 0.25 2.39
C GLY A 44 -15.40 -0.74 1.96
N GLU A 45 -15.48 -1.27 0.73
CA GLU A 45 -14.49 -2.21 0.19
C GLU A 45 -13.21 -1.47 -0.19
N LEU A 46 -13.32 -0.38 -0.95
CA LEU A 46 -12.15 0.43 -1.34
C LEU A 46 -11.46 1.04 -0.11
N ARG A 47 -12.22 1.47 0.89
CA ARG A 47 -11.67 1.92 2.18
C ARG A 47 -10.96 0.80 2.91
N GLY A 48 -11.50 -0.41 2.90
CA GLY A 48 -10.85 -1.59 3.47
C GLY A 48 -9.45 -1.80 2.89
N PHE A 49 -9.30 -1.76 1.57
CA PHE A 49 -8.00 -1.89 0.92
C PHE A 49 -7.00 -0.80 1.33
N VAL A 50 -7.44 0.46 1.43
CA VAL A 50 -6.58 1.56 1.87
C VAL A 50 -6.14 1.36 3.32
N VAL A 51 -7.06 1.00 4.22
CA VAL A 51 -6.76 0.77 5.64
C VAL A 51 -5.79 -0.40 5.82
N THR A 52 -5.97 -1.51 5.09
CA THR A 52 -5.02 -2.63 5.10
C THR A 52 -3.62 -2.17 4.70
N LEU A 53 -3.49 -1.40 3.61
CA LEU A 53 -2.19 -0.87 3.18
C LEU A 53 -1.59 0.12 4.20
N GLN A 54 -2.41 0.95 4.85
CA GLN A 54 -1.93 1.85 5.91
C GLN A 54 -1.40 1.08 7.13
N ASN A 55 -2.04 -0.01 7.50
CA ASN A 55 -1.57 -0.87 8.59
C ASN A 55 -0.28 -1.59 8.19
N PHE A 56 -0.22 -2.10 6.95
CA PHE A 56 0.98 -2.72 6.43
C PHE A 56 2.16 -1.74 6.32
N ASP A 57 1.91 -0.48 5.96
CA ASP A 57 2.93 0.58 5.95
C ASP A 57 3.56 0.80 7.33
N LYS A 58 2.75 0.74 8.39
CA LYS A 58 3.23 0.85 9.77
C LYS A 58 4.12 -0.35 10.13
N LEU A 59 3.68 -1.57 9.81
CA LEU A 59 4.46 -2.79 10.06
C LEU A 59 5.82 -2.75 9.35
N ILE A 60 5.87 -2.27 8.11
CA ILE A 60 7.14 -2.07 7.39
C ILE A 60 8.00 -1.01 8.09
N LYS A 61 7.43 0.15 8.45
CA LYS A 61 8.19 1.21 9.13
C LYS A 61 8.76 0.76 10.48
N ASP A 62 7.98 0.01 11.24
CA ASP A 62 8.41 -0.53 12.53
C ASP A 62 9.51 -1.58 12.33
N GLY A 63 9.37 -2.46 11.33
CA GLY A 63 10.40 -3.44 10.99
C GLY A 63 11.71 -2.84 10.45
N VAL A 64 11.63 -1.71 9.73
CA VAL A 64 12.84 -0.96 9.34
C VAL A 64 13.49 -0.31 10.56
N LYS A 65 12.67 0.22 11.49
CA LYS A 65 13.16 0.89 12.70
C LYS A 65 13.81 -0.08 13.68
N ASP A 66 13.29 -1.30 13.81
CA ASP A 66 13.83 -2.33 14.70
C ASP A 66 14.95 -3.18 14.06
N GLY A 67 15.19 -3.02 12.75
CA GLY A 67 16.27 -3.68 12.01
C GLY A 67 15.92 -5.06 11.45
N THR A 68 14.65 -5.49 11.52
CA THR A 68 14.18 -6.78 10.98
C THR A 68 13.75 -6.73 9.51
N ILE A 69 13.64 -5.54 8.93
CA ILE A 69 13.40 -5.33 7.51
C ILE A 69 14.47 -4.39 6.98
N THR A 70 15.18 -4.82 5.94
CA THR A 70 16.11 -3.97 5.20
C THR A 70 15.51 -3.67 3.83
N ILE A 71 15.47 -2.39 3.46
CA ILE A 71 15.02 -1.96 2.13
C ILE A 71 16.21 -1.33 1.42
N SER A 72 16.64 -1.95 0.32
CA SER A 72 17.67 -1.41 -0.57
C SER A 72 17.02 -0.64 -1.72
N GLU A 73 17.77 -0.36 -2.79
CA GLU A 73 17.22 0.35 -3.95
C GLU A 73 16.04 -0.41 -4.59
N ASN A 74 16.16 -1.72 -4.76
CA ASN A 74 15.22 -2.55 -5.51
C ASN A 74 14.81 -3.86 -4.80
N GLU A 75 15.25 -4.06 -3.56
CA GLU A 75 15.00 -5.27 -2.79
C GLU A 75 14.45 -4.96 -1.39
N ILE A 76 13.59 -5.84 -0.91
CA ILE A 76 13.12 -5.87 0.48
C ILE A 76 13.60 -7.19 1.06
N ASP A 77 14.52 -7.13 2.02
CA ASP A 77 15.05 -8.29 2.73
C ASP A 77 14.42 -8.40 4.12
N THR A 78 13.72 -9.51 4.36
CA THR A 78 13.10 -9.85 5.64
C THR A 78 12.65 -11.31 5.67
N ASP A 79 12.63 -11.91 6.85
CA ASP A 79 12.03 -13.22 7.16
C ASP A 79 10.62 -13.10 7.76
N LYS A 80 10.09 -11.87 7.90
CA LYS A 80 8.78 -11.62 8.50
C LYS A 80 7.64 -12.08 7.59
N THR A 81 6.67 -12.76 8.20
CA THR A 81 5.33 -12.95 7.65
C THR A 81 4.37 -12.00 8.35
N PHE A 82 3.46 -11.38 7.60
CA PHE A 82 2.51 -10.42 8.12
C PHE A 82 1.09 -10.96 7.98
N ASP A 83 0.36 -10.99 9.08
CA ASP A 83 -1.08 -11.29 9.08
C ASP A 83 -1.86 -9.99 8.83
N ILE A 84 -2.50 -9.90 7.66
CA ILE A 84 -3.17 -8.70 7.13
C ILE A 84 -4.58 -8.98 6.65
#